data_AF-A0A9J5XKM3-F1
#
_entry.id   AF-A0A9J5XKM3-F1
#
_cell.length_a   1.000
_cell.length_b   1.000
_cell.length_c   1.000
_cell.angle_alpha   90.00
_cell.angle_beta   90.00
_cell.angle_gamma   90.00
#
_symmetry.space_group_name_H-M   'P 1'
#
loop_
_entity.id
_entity.type
_entity.pdbx_description
1 polymer ?
#
loop_
_entity_poly.entity_id
_entity_poly.type
_entity_poly.pdbx_seq_one_letter_code
_entity_poly.pdbx_strand_id
1 'polypeptide(L)'
;MKCSSNDPNWSIQLPRLPLLKRQDLPSFLVSSGSKDDKYSFALPTFKEQLDTLDGEENPKSNDDSMKWLNTKPKSSIVYISFGSLLNLSRNQKEEIAKGLIEIKRPFLWVIRDQENIKEVEKEEEKLSCMMELEKQGKIVPWCSQLEVLTHPSLGYFISHCGWNSTLESLSSRVPVVAFPHWTDQGTNAKLIEDVWKTSVKMRVNEDGVVESEEIKRCIEIVMDGGEKGEEMRKNAQKWKELAREAVKEGGSSKVNLKAFVQEVGKSC
;
A
#
# COMPACT_ATOMS: atom_id res chain seq x y z
N MET A 1 21.08 -13.92 -8.79
CA MET A 1 21.16 -15.33 -9.24
C MET A 1 20.15 -15.55 -10.36
N LYS A 2 20.58 -15.62 -11.63
CA LYS A 2 19.70 -16.15 -12.69
C LYS A 2 19.76 -17.68 -12.58
N CYS A 3 18.76 -18.29 -11.95
CA CYS A 3 18.66 -19.74 -11.90
C CYS A 3 17.68 -20.17 -13.01
N SER A 4 18.22 -20.64 -14.13
CA SER A 4 17.46 -21.11 -15.29
C SER A 4 17.10 -22.60 -15.17
N SER A 5 16.58 -23.06 -14.03
CA SER A 5 16.03 -24.41 -13.95
C SER A 5 14.51 -24.37 -14.14
N ASN A 6 14.04 -24.92 -15.26
CA ASN A 6 12.62 -25.19 -15.51
C ASN A 6 12.11 -26.42 -14.72
N ASP A 7 12.78 -26.79 -13.62
CA ASP A 7 12.42 -27.95 -12.81
C ASP A 7 11.26 -27.59 -11.85
N PRO A 8 10.08 -28.21 -11.97
CA PRO A 8 8.95 -27.98 -11.08
C PRO A 8 9.16 -28.52 -9.66
N ASN A 9 10.15 -29.40 -9.45
CA ASN A 9 10.52 -29.95 -8.15
C ASN A 9 11.67 -29.20 -7.48
N TRP A 10 12.10 -28.08 -8.04
CA TRP A 10 13.12 -27.25 -7.43
C TRP A 10 12.67 -26.75 -6.06
N SER A 11 13.53 -26.96 -5.06
CA SER A 11 13.29 -26.58 -3.67
C SER A 11 14.43 -25.72 -3.14
N ILE A 12 14.09 -24.73 -2.33
CA ILE A 12 15.01 -23.88 -1.59
C ILE A 12 14.76 -24.08 -0.09
N GLN A 13 15.82 -24.41 0.63
CA GLN A 13 15.78 -24.51 2.09
C GLN A 13 16.30 -23.20 2.66
N LEU A 14 15.41 -22.44 3.30
CA LEU A 14 15.79 -21.27 4.09
C LEU A 14 15.81 -21.64 5.58
N PRO A 15 16.72 -21.06 6.39
CA PRO A 15 16.83 -21.43 7.80
C PRO A 15 15.52 -21.20 8.58
N ARG A 16 15.07 -22.21 9.33
CA ARG A 16 13.85 -22.19 10.18
C ARG A 16 12.52 -21.95 9.46
N LEU A 17 12.52 -21.94 8.12
CA LEU A 17 11.31 -22.06 7.33
C LEU A 17 11.11 -23.51 6.90
N PRO A 18 9.86 -23.94 6.67
CA PRO A 18 9.59 -25.17 5.96
C PRO A 18 10.32 -25.18 4.61
N LEU A 19 10.66 -26.35 4.09
CA LEU A 19 11.21 -26.50 2.76
C LEU A 19 10.29 -25.80 1.74
N LEU A 20 10.78 -24.77 1.06
CA LEU A 20 10.01 -24.02 0.09
C LEU A 20 10.24 -24.60 -1.30
N LYS A 21 9.16 -24.89 -2.01
CA LYS A 21 9.19 -25.30 -3.41
C LYS A 21 9.04 -24.07 -4.30
N ARG A 22 9.30 -24.23 -5.60
CA ARG A 22 9.03 -23.21 -6.63
C ARG A 22 7.65 -22.52 -6.49
N GLN A 23 6.64 -23.28 -6.08
CA GLN A 23 5.25 -22.82 -5.90
C GLN A 23 5.07 -21.92 -4.67
N ASP A 24 5.94 -22.05 -3.67
CA ASP A 24 5.91 -21.27 -2.44
C ASP A 24 6.63 -19.92 -2.60
N LEU A 25 7.32 -19.71 -3.73
CA LEU A 25 8.04 -18.48 -4.02
C LEU A 25 7.16 -17.50 -4.81
N PRO A 26 7.33 -16.18 -4.58
CA PRO A 26 6.64 -15.17 -5.37
C PRO A 26 6.85 -15.38 -6.87
N SER A 27 5.76 -15.35 -7.64
CA SER A 27 5.74 -15.69 -9.06
C SER A 27 6.72 -14.86 -9.91
N PHE A 28 7.03 -13.62 -9.52
CA PHE A 28 7.99 -12.77 -10.22
C PHE A 28 9.45 -13.24 -10.11
N LEU A 29 9.82 -14.03 -9.08
CA LEU A 29 11.15 -14.67 -8.98
C LEU A 29 11.28 -15.88 -9.90
N VAL A 30 10.14 -16.37 -10.39
CA VAL A 30 9.99 -17.61 -11.14
C VAL A 30 9.59 -17.34 -12.61
N SER A 31 9.42 -16.07 -12.97
CA SER A 31 9.00 -15.59 -14.29
C SER A 31 9.92 -16.12 -15.38
N SER A 32 9.31 -16.71 -16.42
CA SER A 32 9.99 -17.26 -17.59
C SER A 32 10.53 -16.19 -18.55
N GLY A 33 10.24 -14.92 -18.30
CA GLY A 33 10.59 -13.82 -19.20
C GLY A 33 9.80 -13.81 -20.52
N SER A 34 8.72 -14.60 -20.64
CA SER A 34 7.84 -14.58 -21.82
C SER A 34 6.99 -13.30 -21.84
N LYS A 35 6.74 -12.73 -23.02
CA LYS A 35 5.90 -11.53 -23.21
C LYS A 35 4.44 -11.71 -22.74
N ASP A 36 3.97 -12.95 -22.62
CA ASP A 36 2.64 -13.28 -22.11
C ASP A 36 2.58 -13.43 -20.58
N ASP A 37 3.69 -13.22 -19.86
CA ASP A 37 3.68 -13.27 -18.40
C ASP A 37 3.06 -11.98 -17.82
N LYS A 38 1.97 -12.15 -17.07
CA LYS A 38 1.25 -11.10 -16.34
C LYS A 38 2.17 -10.28 -15.42
N TYR A 39 3.30 -10.84 -14.98
CA TYR A 39 4.27 -10.19 -14.09
C TYR A 39 5.57 -9.77 -14.79
N SER A 40 5.64 -9.83 -16.12
CA SER A 40 6.83 -9.45 -16.90
C SER A 40 7.32 -8.02 -16.61
N PHE A 41 6.41 -7.12 -16.24
CA PHE A 41 6.74 -5.75 -15.83
C PHE A 41 7.45 -5.67 -14.47
N ALA A 42 7.26 -6.66 -13.58
CA ALA A 42 7.76 -6.58 -12.20
C ALA A 42 9.30 -6.53 -12.15
N LEU A 43 9.99 -7.30 -13.00
CA LEU A 43 11.45 -7.37 -12.97
C LEU A 43 12.14 -6.04 -13.40
N PRO A 44 11.78 -5.40 -14.53
CA PRO A 44 12.25 -4.05 -14.85
C PRO A 44 11.95 -3.04 -13.74
N THR A 45 10.73 -3.09 -13.20
CA THR A 45 10.29 -2.18 -12.14
C THR A 45 11.05 -2.37 -10.83
N PHE A 46 11.31 -3.61 -10.40
CA PHE A 46 12.15 -3.87 -9.23
C PHE A 46 13.59 -3.43 -9.45
N LYS A 47 14.10 -3.58 -10.68
CA LYS A 47 15.44 -3.10 -11.03
C LYS A 47 15.51 -1.57 -10.92
N GLU A 48 14.54 -0.86 -11.49
CA GLU A 48 14.42 0.59 -11.38
C GLU A 48 14.32 1.04 -9.92
N GLN A 49 13.56 0.32 -9.08
CA GLN A 49 13.51 0.59 -7.64
C GLN A 49 14.86 0.40 -6.94
N LEU A 50 15.61 -0.65 -7.26
CA LEU A 50 16.95 -0.86 -6.71
C LEU A 50 17.90 0.24 -7.17
N ASP A 51 17.87 0.60 -8.45
CA ASP A 51 18.67 1.69 -9.01
C ASP A 51 18.30 3.05 -8.36
N THR A 52 17.02 3.26 -8.03
CA THR A 52 16.53 4.45 -7.29
C THR A 52 16.98 4.46 -5.83
N LEU A 53 17.09 3.29 -5.18
CA LEU A 53 17.60 3.17 -3.82
C LEU A 53 19.11 3.45 -3.75
N ASP A 54 19.85 3.12 -4.81
CA ASP A 54 21.28 3.40 -4.93
C ASP A 54 21.57 4.87 -5.30
N GLY A 55 20.62 5.55 -5.93
CA GLY A 55 20.65 6.98 -6.23
C GLY A 55 20.01 7.81 -5.12
N GLU A 56 20.68 7.97 -3.98
CA GLU A 56 20.20 8.85 -2.90
C GLU A 56 20.15 10.33 -3.33
N GLU A 57 19.03 10.75 -3.92
CA GLU A 57 18.41 12.02 -3.55
C GLU A 57 17.13 11.71 -2.81
N ASN A 58 17.21 11.71 -1.48
CA ASN A 58 16.05 11.65 -0.60
C ASN A 58 15.14 12.84 -0.97
N PRO A 59 13.97 12.62 -1.61
CA PRO A 59 13.13 13.73 -2.03
C PRO A 59 12.78 14.52 -0.78
N LYS A 60 13.18 15.80 -0.75
CA LYS A 60 13.02 16.70 0.40
C LYS A 60 11.68 16.42 1.07
N SER A 61 11.72 16.12 2.38
CA SER A 61 10.54 16.00 3.22
C SER A 61 9.54 17.06 2.79
N ASN A 62 8.37 16.65 2.30
CA ASN A 62 7.42 17.59 1.70
C ASN A 62 6.72 18.34 2.83
N ASP A 63 7.44 19.32 3.39
CA ASP A 63 7.08 20.17 4.54
C ASP A 63 5.66 20.76 4.36
N ASP A 64 5.28 21.03 3.11
CA ASP A 64 3.95 21.52 2.75
C ASP A 64 2.82 20.51 3.01
N SER A 65 3.04 19.21 2.78
CA SER A 65 2.04 18.17 3.10
C SER A 65 1.82 18.07 4.61
N MET A 66 2.91 18.09 5.39
CA MET A 66 2.84 18.00 6.85
C MET A 66 2.24 19.27 7.46
N LYS A 67 2.61 20.46 6.96
CA LYS A 67 1.96 21.73 7.32
C LYS A 67 0.46 21.68 7.07
N TRP A 68 0.04 21.18 5.90
CA TRP A 68 -1.38 21.04 5.60
C TRP A 68 -2.07 20.05 6.54
N LEU A 69 -1.48 18.89 6.83
CA LEU A 69 -2.03 17.91 7.76
C LEU A 69 -2.20 18.47 9.18
N ASN A 70 -1.24 19.27 9.67
CA ASN A 70 -1.28 19.92 10.98
C ASN A 70 -2.49 20.87 11.15
N THR A 71 -3.06 21.39 10.06
CA THR A 71 -4.26 22.26 10.10
C THR A 71 -5.57 21.50 10.24
N LYS A 72 -5.54 20.16 10.19
CA LYS A 72 -6.74 19.32 10.09
C LYS A 72 -7.08 18.67 11.42
N PRO A 73 -8.38 18.50 11.75
CA PRO A 73 -8.80 17.82 12.96
C PRO A 73 -8.22 16.40 13.09
N LYS A 74 -8.18 15.90 14.32
CA LYS A 74 -7.73 14.52 14.60
C LYS A 74 -8.62 13.52 13.86
N SER A 75 -8.01 12.52 13.22
CA SER A 75 -8.69 11.42 12.53
C SER A 75 -9.74 11.85 11.50
N SER A 76 -9.53 12.98 10.81
CA SER A 76 -10.44 13.49 9.78
C SER A 76 -9.99 13.22 8.35
N ILE A 77 -8.71 12.91 8.14
CA ILE A 77 -8.11 12.82 6.80
C ILE A 77 -8.25 11.42 6.22
N VAL A 78 -8.61 11.35 4.95
CA VAL A 78 -8.45 10.16 4.11
C VAL A 78 -7.11 10.25 3.38
N TYR A 79 -6.19 9.33 3.63
CA TYR A 79 -4.95 9.24 2.85
C TYR A 79 -5.15 8.25 1.71
N ILE A 80 -4.75 8.61 0.49
CA ILE A 80 -4.87 7.76 -0.69
C ILE A 80 -3.49 7.62 -1.33
N SER A 81 -2.97 6.40 -1.39
CA SER A 81 -1.71 6.09 -2.06
C SER A 81 -1.69 4.65 -2.54
N PHE A 82 -1.35 4.47 -3.83
CA PHE A 82 -1.27 3.18 -4.50
C PHE A 82 0.17 2.71 -4.72
N GLY A 83 1.11 3.27 -3.95
CA GLY A 83 2.53 2.92 -4.04
C GLY A 83 3.22 3.59 -5.23
N SER A 84 4.42 3.10 -5.56
CA SER A 84 5.23 3.65 -6.66
C SER A 84 4.93 3.05 -8.02
N LEU A 85 4.33 1.86 -8.04
CA LEU A 85 4.32 1.00 -9.21
C LEU A 85 2.95 0.93 -9.88
N LEU A 86 1.88 1.26 -9.15
CA LEU A 86 0.54 1.26 -9.70
C LEU A 86 0.21 2.66 -10.24
N ASN A 87 0.03 2.77 -11.56
CA ASN A 87 -0.67 3.90 -12.15
C ASN A 87 -2.11 3.47 -12.46
N LEU A 88 -3.08 4.13 -11.82
CA LEU A 88 -4.49 3.88 -12.07
C LEU A 88 -4.91 4.48 -13.42
N SER A 89 -5.84 3.81 -14.10
CA SER A 89 -6.46 4.37 -15.30
C SER A 89 -7.15 5.69 -14.97
N ARG A 90 -7.26 6.59 -15.97
CA ARG A 90 -7.99 7.85 -15.80
C ARG A 90 -9.41 7.60 -15.29
N ASN A 91 -10.11 6.61 -15.87
CA ASN A 91 -11.46 6.25 -15.43
C ASN A 91 -11.53 5.91 -13.93
N GLN A 92 -10.58 5.10 -13.44
CA GLN A 92 -10.55 4.77 -12.02
C GLN A 92 -10.20 5.98 -11.13
N LYS A 93 -9.32 6.88 -11.58
CA LYS A 93 -9.03 8.13 -10.88
C LYS A 93 -10.28 9.05 -10.82
N GLU A 94 -11.05 9.13 -11.90
CA GLU A 94 -12.31 9.90 -11.93
C GLU A 94 -13.34 9.36 -10.93
N GLU A 95 -13.50 8.03 -10.85
CA GLU A 95 -14.41 7.42 -9.85
C GLU A 95 -13.97 7.70 -8.41
N ILE A 96 -12.66 7.63 -8.13
CA ILE A 96 -12.09 8.03 -6.83
C ILE A 96 -12.39 9.50 -6.55
N ALA A 97 -12.19 10.37 -7.53
CA ALA A 97 -12.42 11.79 -7.38
C ALA A 97 -13.89 12.11 -7.07
N LYS A 98 -14.83 11.53 -7.82
CA LYS A 98 -16.28 11.65 -7.57
C LYS A 98 -16.63 11.20 -6.15
N GLY A 99 -16.16 10.02 -5.74
CA GLY A 99 -16.39 9.49 -4.40
C GLY A 99 -15.85 10.41 -3.30
N LEU A 100 -14.65 10.95 -3.47
CA LEU A 100 -14.06 11.91 -2.52
C LEU A 100 -14.89 13.19 -2.41
N ILE A 101 -15.30 13.79 -3.53
CA ILE A 101 -16.12 15.02 -3.55
C ILE A 101 -17.44 14.81 -2.82
N GLU A 102 -18.11 13.68 -3.04
CA GLU A 102 -19.38 13.38 -2.39
C GLU A 102 -19.28 13.24 -0.87
N ILE A 103 -18.19 12.66 -0.38
CA ILE A 103 -17.96 12.43 1.05
C ILE A 103 -17.69 13.74 1.79
N LYS A 104 -17.24 14.80 1.09
CA LYS A 104 -16.97 16.14 1.64
C LYS A 104 -16.02 16.12 2.84
N ARG A 105 -15.06 15.19 2.84
CA ARG A 105 -14.01 15.08 3.87
C ARG A 105 -12.65 15.47 3.31
N PRO A 106 -11.77 16.06 4.13
CA PRO A 106 -10.44 16.41 3.68
C PRO A 106 -9.65 15.14 3.38
N PHE A 107 -8.88 15.16 2.29
CA PHE A 107 -8.07 14.02 1.86
C PHE A 107 -6.68 14.47 1.44
N LEU A 108 -5.71 13.57 1.57
CA LEU A 108 -4.37 13.68 0.97
C LEU A 108 -4.23 12.57 -0.06
N TRP A 109 -4.17 12.92 -1.34
CA TRP A 109 -4.08 11.95 -2.43
C TRP A 109 -2.74 12.07 -3.15
N VAL A 110 -1.98 10.98 -3.15
CA VAL A 110 -0.76 10.86 -3.94
C VAL A 110 -1.11 10.47 -5.38
N ILE A 111 -0.92 11.39 -6.32
CA ILE A 111 -1.02 11.14 -7.77
C ILE A 111 0.36 11.44 -8.36
N ARG A 112 1.09 10.39 -8.72
CA ARG A 112 2.45 10.53 -9.26
C ARG A 112 2.43 11.15 -10.65
N ASP A 113 3.32 12.11 -10.86
CA ASP A 113 3.67 12.57 -12.20
C ASP A 113 4.49 11.48 -12.90
N GLN A 114 4.14 11.18 -14.14
CA GLN A 114 4.96 10.28 -14.96
C GLN A 114 6.08 11.10 -15.61
N GLU A 115 7.32 10.85 -15.22
CA GLU A 115 8.50 11.58 -15.68
C GLU A 115 8.74 11.44 -17.20
N ASN A 116 8.19 10.40 -17.83
CA ASN A 116 8.40 10.06 -19.25
C ASN A 116 7.18 10.28 -20.17
N ILE A 117 6.12 10.93 -19.68
CA ILE A 117 4.91 11.22 -20.49
C ILE A 117 5.03 12.59 -21.17
N LYS A 118 4.62 12.69 -22.44
CA LYS A 118 4.61 13.96 -23.20
C LYS A 118 3.62 14.95 -22.58
N GLU A 119 3.87 16.26 -22.68
CA GLU A 119 2.98 17.28 -22.10
C GLU A 119 1.51 17.15 -22.54
N VAL A 120 1.27 16.78 -23.80
CA VAL A 120 -0.07 16.55 -24.35
C VAL A 120 -0.79 15.40 -23.63
N GLU A 121 -0.07 14.32 -23.35
CA GLU A 121 -0.60 13.15 -22.62
C GLU A 121 -0.83 13.47 -21.13
N LYS A 122 -0.05 14.40 -20.54
CA LYS A 122 -0.30 14.90 -19.17
C LYS A 122 -1.61 15.69 -19.07
N GLU A 123 -1.94 16.47 -20.10
CA GLU A 123 -3.19 17.22 -20.14
C GLU A 123 -4.40 16.30 -20.31
N GLU A 124 -4.24 15.19 -21.03
CA GLU A 124 -5.24 14.12 -21.12
C GLU A 124 -5.39 13.31 -19.82
N GLU A 125 -4.38 13.25 -18.96
CA GLU A 125 -4.49 12.61 -17.64
C GLU A 125 -5.14 13.50 -16.57
N LYS A 126 -5.37 14.79 -16.86
CA LYS A 126 -5.98 15.72 -15.91
C LYS A 126 -7.41 15.31 -15.57
N LEU A 127 -7.71 15.24 -14.27
CA LEU A 127 -9.04 14.89 -13.79
C LEU A 127 -10.05 16.01 -14.10
N SER A 128 -11.26 15.61 -14.45
CA SER A 128 -12.35 16.52 -14.81
C SER A 128 -12.72 17.49 -13.67
N CYS A 129 -12.54 17.06 -12.42
CA CYS A 129 -12.96 17.76 -11.20
C CYS A 129 -11.79 18.23 -10.32
N MET A 130 -10.63 18.50 -10.91
CA MET A 130 -9.43 18.98 -10.17
C MET A 130 -9.71 20.22 -9.30
N MET A 131 -10.50 21.19 -9.81
CA MET A 131 -10.79 22.42 -9.07
C MET A 131 -11.64 22.17 -7.82
N GLU A 132 -12.58 21.23 -7.88
CA GLU A 132 -13.39 20.81 -6.73
C GLU A 132 -12.53 20.03 -5.72
N LEU A 133 -11.68 19.13 -6.21
CA LEU A 133 -10.77 18.34 -5.37
C LEU A 133 -9.82 19.23 -4.56
N GLU A 134 -9.21 20.23 -5.19
CA GLU A 134 -8.25 21.14 -4.54
C GLU A 134 -8.90 22.06 -3.49
N LYS A 135 -10.21 22.31 -3.58
CA LYS A 135 -10.95 23.03 -2.54
C LYS A 135 -11.16 22.18 -1.28
N GLN A 136 -11.18 20.86 -1.42
CA GLN A 136 -11.52 19.93 -0.34
C GLN A 136 -10.30 19.23 0.26
N GLY A 137 -9.33 18.87 -0.57
CA GLY A 137 -8.18 18.06 -0.20
C GLY A 137 -6.86 18.62 -0.71
N LYS A 138 -5.81 17.83 -0.60
CA LYS A 138 -4.49 18.11 -1.13
C LYS A 138 -4.06 16.96 -2.03
N ILE A 139 -3.65 17.28 -3.24
CA ILE A 139 -3.06 16.33 -4.19
C ILE A 139 -1.57 16.61 -4.28
N VAL A 140 -0.74 15.58 -4.18
CA VAL A 140 0.72 15.70 -4.24
C VAL A 140 1.32 14.59 -5.10
N PRO A 141 2.45 14.83 -5.78
CA PRO A 141 3.15 13.78 -6.52
C PRO A 141 3.82 12.76 -5.60
N TRP A 142 4.24 13.21 -4.41
CA TRP A 142 4.89 12.38 -3.41
C TRP A 142 4.79 13.00 -2.00
N CYS A 143 4.77 12.13 -0.99
CA CYS A 143 4.94 12.49 0.42
C CYS A 143 5.57 11.33 1.19
N SER A 144 6.12 11.61 2.38
CA SER A 144 6.59 10.58 3.31
C SER A 144 5.40 9.78 3.86
N GLN A 145 5.14 8.59 3.31
CA GLN A 145 4.01 7.75 3.70
C GLN A 145 4.03 7.43 5.20
N LEU A 146 5.20 7.15 5.76
CA LEU A 146 5.34 6.85 7.19
C LEU A 146 4.98 8.05 8.08
N GLU A 147 5.36 9.27 7.69
CA GLU A 147 4.96 10.49 8.43
C GLU A 147 3.45 10.71 8.35
N VAL A 148 2.84 10.52 7.18
CA VAL A 148 1.38 10.63 7.03
C VAL A 148 0.66 9.57 7.87
N LEU A 149 1.10 8.31 7.81
CA LEU A 149 0.50 7.19 8.53
C LEU A 149 0.57 7.37 10.05
N THR A 150 1.60 8.03 10.56
CA THR A 150 1.77 8.30 11.99
C THR A 150 1.13 9.61 12.44
N HIS A 151 0.63 10.43 11.52
CA HIS A 151 0.06 11.74 11.82
C HIS A 151 -1.30 11.66 12.56
N PRO A 152 -1.53 12.44 13.63
CA PRO A 152 -2.79 12.40 14.40
C PRO A 152 -4.05 12.70 13.59
N SER A 153 -3.96 13.57 12.58
CA SER A 153 -5.09 13.95 11.72
C SER A 153 -5.51 12.86 10.73
N LEU A 154 -4.67 11.83 10.55
CA LEU A 154 -5.04 10.70 9.71
C LEU A 154 -6.15 9.87 10.35
N GLY A 155 -7.23 9.68 9.60
CA GLY A 155 -8.28 8.73 9.93
C GLY A 155 -7.95 7.35 9.38
N TYR A 156 -7.81 7.24 8.06
CA TYR A 156 -7.77 5.96 7.34
C TYR A 156 -6.98 6.05 6.04
N PHE A 157 -6.59 4.88 5.55
CA PHE A 157 -5.72 4.75 4.38
C PHE A 157 -6.41 3.95 3.27
N ILE A 158 -6.59 4.55 2.10
CA ILE A 158 -6.94 3.82 0.87
C ILE A 158 -5.65 3.32 0.25
N SER A 159 -5.52 1.99 0.16
CA SER A 159 -4.26 1.34 -0.20
C SER A 159 -4.45 0.21 -1.22
N HIS A 160 -3.44 0.07 -2.07
CA HIS A 160 -3.26 -1.10 -2.93
C HIS A 160 -2.94 -2.39 -2.15
N CYS A 161 -2.76 -2.34 -0.83
CA CYS A 161 -2.48 -3.52 0.00
C CYS A 161 -1.16 -4.24 -0.32
N GLY A 162 -0.14 -3.49 -0.78
CA GLY A 162 1.23 -4.00 -0.80
C GLY A 162 1.70 -4.31 0.62
N TRP A 163 2.60 -5.29 0.77
CA TRP A 163 3.00 -5.78 2.10
C TRP A 163 3.64 -4.70 2.98
N ASN A 164 4.48 -3.83 2.40
CA ASN A 164 5.09 -2.71 3.14
C ASN A 164 4.04 -1.73 3.66
N SER A 165 3.16 -1.25 2.78
CA SER A 165 2.04 -0.38 3.16
C SER A 165 1.12 -1.01 4.20
N THR A 166 0.92 -2.32 4.12
CA THR A 166 0.13 -3.10 5.08
C THR A 166 0.80 -3.10 6.47
N LEU A 167 2.10 -3.39 6.53
CA LEU A 167 2.86 -3.38 7.79
C LEU A 167 2.92 -1.98 8.43
N GLU A 168 3.10 -0.93 7.62
CA GLU A 168 3.12 0.45 8.10
C GLU A 168 1.76 0.88 8.67
N SER A 169 0.67 0.52 7.99
CA SER A 169 -0.70 0.79 8.46
C SER A 169 -1.01 0.08 9.79
N LEU A 170 -0.68 -1.22 9.90
CA LEU A 170 -0.85 -2.00 11.14
C LEU A 170 -0.04 -1.40 12.29
N SER A 171 1.23 -1.08 12.04
CA SER A 171 2.12 -0.47 13.03
C SER A 171 1.70 0.96 13.42
N SER A 172 0.88 1.60 12.59
CA SER A 172 0.42 2.97 12.77
C SER A 172 -1.03 3.09 13.25
N ARG A 173 -1.72 1.98 13.59
CA ARG A 173 -3.14 1.93 14.04
C ARG A 173 -4.14 2.55 13.06
N VAL A 174 -3.86 2.45 11.76
CA VAL A 174 -4.69 3.07 10.71
C VAL A 174 -5.48 1.99 9.98
N PRO A 175 -6.83 1.95 10.08
CA PRO A 175 -7.62 1.04 9.27
C PRO A 175 -7.57 1.37 7.77
N VAL A 176 -7.80 0.34 6.94
CA VAL A 176 -7.55 0.40 5.50
C VAL A 176 -8.84 0.27 4.71
N VAL A 177 -9.01 1.09 3.67
CA VAL A 177 -9.92 0.77 2.57
C VAL A 177 -9.07 0.10 1.50
N ALA A 178 -9.32 -1.19 1.30
CA ALA A 178 -8.47 -2.06 0.52
C ALA A 178 -8.89 -2.06 -0.96
N PHE A 179 -7.98 -1.64 -1.84
CA PHE A 179 -8.14 -1.71 -3.29
C PHE A 179 -6.96 -2.46 -3.93
N PRO A 180 -6.86 -3.78 -3.71
CA PRO A 180 -5.76 -4.59 -4.25
C PRO A 180 -5.82 -4.68 -5.76
N HIS A 181 -4.66 -4.73 -6.41
CA HIS A 181 -4.59 -4.69 -7.87
C HIS A 181 -3.77 -5.83 -8.48
N TRP A 182 -2.56 -6.11 -7.98
CA TRP A 182 -1.66 -7.11 -8.56
C TRP A 182 -0.91 -7.94 -7.50
N THR A 183 -0.21 -8.99 -7.96
CA THR A 183 0.60 -9.91 -7.13
C THR A 183 -0.17 -10.51 -5.95
N ASP A 184 0.43 -10.46 -4.76
CA ASP A 184 -0.05 -10.89 -3.46
C ASP A 184 -1.03 -9.90 -2.82
N GLN A 185 -1.29 -8.72 -3.42
CA GLN A 185 -2.16 -7.69 -2.82
C GLN A 185 -3.57 -8.20 -2.54
N GLY A 186 -4.11 -9.06 -3.41
CA GLY A 186 -5.42 -9.67 -3.19
C GLY A 186 -5.45 -10.58 -1.95
N THR A 187 -4.37 -11.32 -1.71
CA THR A 187 -4.17 -12.15 -0.52
C THR A 187 -3.97 -11.28 0.72
N ASN A 188 -3.14 -10.24 0.62
CA ASN A 188 -2.93 -9.28 1.70
C ASN A 188 -4.25 -8.62 2.11
N ALA A 189 -5.05 -8.16 1.13
CA ALA A 189 -6.38 -7.61 1.35
C ALA A 189 -7.31 -8.58 2.10
N LYS A 190 -7.27 -9.88 1.76
CA LYS A 190 -8.04 -10.90 2.47
C LYS A 190 -7.57 -11.08 3.92
N LEU A 191 -6.26 -11.02 4.18
CA LEU A 191 -5.71 -11.10 5.54
C LEU A 191 -6.11 -9.89 6.40
N ILE A 192 -5.97 -8.67 5.87
CA ILE A 192 -6.32 -7.44 6.61
C ILE A 192 -7.84 -7.34 6.89
N GLU A 193 -8.67 -7.87 5.99
CA GLU A 193 -10.13 -7.85 6.12
C GLU A 193 -10.66 -9.00 6.99
N ASP A 194 -10.35 -10.26 6.65
CA ASP A 194 -10.99 -11.43 7.27
C ASP A 194 -10.33 -11.84 8.59
N VAL A 195 -8.99 -11.72 8.66
CA VAL A 195 -8.21 -12.24 9.80
C VAL A 195 -7.94 -11.14 10.81
N TRP A 196 -7.41 -10.02 10.35
CA TRP A 196 -7.03 -8.91 11.24
C TRP A 196 -8.17 -7.94 11.49
N LYS A 197 -9.18 -7.94 10.62
CA LYS A 197 -10.40 -7.13 10.73
C LYS A 197 -10.08 -5.65 10.93
N THR A 198 -9.14 -5.15 10.12
CA THR A 198 -8.70 -3.74 10.12
C THR A 198 -9.02 -3.04 8.79
N SER A 199 -9.82 -3.66 7.92
CA SER A 199 -10.12 -3.08 6.62
C SER A 199 -11.49 -3.45 6.07
N VAL A 200 -11.90 -2.72 5.03
CA VAL A 200 -12.99 -3.08 4.13
C VAL A 200 -12.44 -3.11 2.71
N LYS A 201 -12.69 -4.19 1.98
CA LYS A 201 -12.29 -4.29 0.58
C LYS A 201 -13.33 -3.69 -0.36
N MET A 202 -12.86 -2.87 -1.29
CA MET A 202 -13.65 -2.32 -2.39
C MET A 202 -14.02 -3.42 -3.38
N ARG A 203 -15.26 -3.35 -3.87
CA ARG A 203 -15.81 -4.23 -4.90
C ARG A 203 -15.57 -3.60 -6.28
N VAL A 204 -15.10 -4.42 -7.21
CA VAL A 204 -14.96 -4.03 -8.61
C VAL A 204 -16.19 -4.50 -9.39
N ASN A 205 -16.61 -3.71 -10.38
CA ASN A 205 -17.65 -4.10 -11.33
C ASN A 205 -17.08 -5.04 -12.42
N GLU A 206 -17.91 -5.40 -13.40
CA GLU A 206 -17.55 -6.34 -14.48
C GLU A 206 -16.38 -5.84 -15.34
N ASP A 207 -16.19 -4.51 -15.43
CA ASP A 207 -15.08 -3.88 -16.15
C ASP A 207 -13.81 -3.74 -15.31
N GLY A 208 -13.82 -4.24 -14.07
CA GLY A 208 -12.70 -4.13 -13.15
C GLY A 208 -12.53 -2.74 -12.53
N VAL A 209 -13.55 -1.88 -12.59
CA VAL A 209 -13.55 -0.52 -12.04
C VAL A 209 -14.31 -0.51 -10.71
N VAL A 210 -13.80 0.24 -9.73
CA VAL A 210 -14.53 0.56 -8.49
C VAL A 210 -15.29 1.85 -8.72
N GLU A 211 -16.62 1.77 -8.62
CA GLU A 211 -17.54 2.90 -8.78
C GLU A 211 -17.49 3.85 -7.56
N SER A 212 -17.78 5.12 -7.80
CA SER A 212 -17.73 6.19 -6.79
C SER A 212 -18.58 5.89 -5.56
N GLU A 213 -19.73 5.24 -5.75
CA GLU A 213 -20.67 4.82 -4.72
C GLU A 213 -20.06 3.76 -3.80
N GLU A 214 -19.29 2.83 -4.37
CA GLU A 214 -18.59 1.80 -3.60
C GLU A 214 -17.43 2.40 -2.80
N ILE A 215 -16.71 3.37 -3.38
CA ILE A 215 -15.65 4.10 -2.69
C ILE A 215 -16.21 4.83 -1.48
N LYS A 216 -17.32 5.54 -1.68
CA LYS A 216 -18.08 6.22 -0.62
C LYS A 216 -18.54 5.26 0.46
N ARG A 217 -19.21 4.16 0.08
CA ARG A 217 -19.67 3.14 1.03
C ARG A 217 -18.54 2.60 1.90
N CYS A 218 -17.38 2.28 1.31
CA CYS A 218 -16.24 1.76 2.05
C CYS A 218 -15.68 2.80 3.03
N ILE A 219 -15.53 4.06 2.59
CA ILE A 219 -15.04 5.14 3.46
C ILE A 219 -16.01 5.41 4.60
N GLU A 220 -17.32 5.43 4.33
CA GLU A 220 -18.36 5.60 5.35
C GLU A 220 -18.35 4.46 6.37
N ILE A 221 -18.18 3.20 5.96
CA ILE A 221 -18.09 2.08 6.90
C ILE A 221 -16.89 2.23 7.84
N VAL A 222 -15.76 2.64 7.29
CA VAL A 222 -14.52 2.77 8.05
C VAL A 222 -14.57 3.98 9.00
N MET A 223 -15.14 5.10 8.57
CA MET A 223 -15.26 6.34 9.35
C MET A 223 -16.43 6.27 10.35
N ASP A 224 -17.64 6.08 9.84
CA ASP A 224 -18.93 6.32 10.51
C ASP A 224 -19.81 5.06 10.57
N GLY A 225 -19.29 3.89 10.20
CA GLY A 225 -20.02 2.62 10.13
C GLY A 225 -20.43 2.01 11.48
N GLY A 226 -20.63 2.85 12.51
CA GLY A 226 -21.01 2.45 13.86
C GLY A 226 -20.08 1.38 14.43
N GLU A 227 -20.67 0.27 14.88
CA GLU A 227 -19.96 -0.85 15.50
C GLU A 227 -18.85 -1.43 14.60
N LYS A 228 -19.07 -1.51 13.29
CA LYS A 228 -18.07 -2.08 12.36
C LYS A 228 -16.83 -1.18 12.25
N GLY A 229 -17.05 0.14 12.14
CA GLY A 229 -15.97 1.12 12.13
C GLY A 229 -15.19 1.11 13.46
N GLU A 230 -15.91 1.00 14.58
CA GLU A 230 -15.29 0.89 15.91
C GLU A 230 -14.49 -0.40 16.10
N GLU A 231 -15.00 -1.55 15.67
CA GLU A 231 -14.29 -2.84 15.70
C GLU A 231 -12.97 -2.72 14.95
N MET A 232 -12.97 -2.15 13.73
CA MET A 232 -11.76 -1.97 12.93
C MET A 232 -10.74 -1.06 13.62
N ARG A 233 -11.16 0.05 14.23
CA ARG A 233 -10.26 0.94 14.99
C ARG A 233 -9.67 0.24 16.22
N LYS A 234 -10.48 -0.52 16.96
CA LYS A 234 -10.02 -1.32 18.11
C LYS A 234 -9.01 -2.38 17.67
N ASN A 235 -9.28 -3.07 16.57
CA ASN A 235 -8.36 -4.07 16.02
C ASN A 235 -7.06 -3.43 15.53
N ALA A 236 -7.13 -2.30 14.82
CA ALA A 236 -5.92 -1.59 14.36
C ALA A 236 -5.05 -1.14 15.55
N GLN A 237 -5.67 -0.69 16.64
CA GLN A 237 -4.96 -0.39 17.89
C GLN A 237 -4.29 -1.63 18.50
N LYS A 238 -5.03 -2.74 18.61
CA LYS A 238 -4.51 -4.03 19.10
C LYS A 238 -3.31 -4.50 18.27
N TRP A 239 -3.40 -4.47 16.94
CA TRP A 239 -2.33 -4.91 16.05
C TRP A 239 -1.08 -4.03 16.15
N LYS A 240 -1.26 -2.72 16.31
CA LYS A 240 -0.15 -1.79 16.61
C LYS A 240 0.59 -2.17 17.89
N GLU A 241 -0.14 -2.49 18.96
CA GLU A 241 0.45 -2.90 20.23
C GLU A 241 1.21 -4.22 20.08
N LEU A 242 0.62 -5.22 19.43
CA LEU A 242 1.29 -6.50 19.15
C LEU A 242 2.55 -6.32 18.29
N ALA A 243 2.50 -5.46 17.27
CA ALA A 243 3.66 -5.16 16.44
C ALA A 243 4.81 -4.54 17.26
N ARG A 244 4.49 -3.59 18.15
CA ARG A 244 5.47 -2.98 19.07
C ARG A 244 6.08 -3.99 20.03
N GLU A 245 5.24 -4.85 20.61
CA GLU A 245 5.66 -5.91 21.53
C GLU A 245 6.56 -6.96 20.84
N ALA A 246 6.35 -7.24 19.56
CA ALA A 246 7.18 -8.17 18.81
C ALA A 246 8.59 -7.63 18.54
N VAL A 247 8.74 -6.32 18.32
CA VAL A 247 10.01 -5.71 17.91
C VAL A 247 10.83 -5.09 19.05
N LYS A 248 10.24 -4.88 20.24
CA LYS A 248 10.97 -4.36 21.41
C LYS A 248 12.06 -5.33 21.88
N GLU A 249 12.93 -4.86 22.77
CA GLU A 249 13.93 -5.77 23.38
C GLU A 249 13.26 -6.90 24.17
N GLY A 250 13.75 -8.12 23.94
CA GLY A 250 13.13 -9.36 24.42
C GLY A 250 11.87 -9.80 23.65
N GLY A 251 11.40 -9.01 22.68
CA GLY A 251 10.25 -9.34 21.82
C GLY A 251 10.55 -10.46 20.83
N SER A 252 9.50 -11.14 20.36
CA SER A 252 9.60 -12.35 19.53
C SER A 252 10.39 -12.13 18.24
N SER A 253 10.13 -11.06 17.49
CA SER A 253 10.84 -10.74 16.24
C SER A 253 12.31 -10.42 16.50
N LYS A 254 12.62 -9.69 17.59
CA LYS A 254 14.00 -9.37 17.96
C LYS A 254 14.79 -10.61 18.37
N VAL A 255 14.17 -11.50 19.14
CA VAL A 255 14.75 -12.80 19.53
C VAL A 255 15.01 -13.66 18.29
N ASN A 256 14.03 -13.74 17.38
CA ASN A 256 14.17 -14.51 16.14
C ASN A 256 15.29 -13.95 15.25
N LEU A 257 15.40 -12.63 15.11
CA LEU A 257 16.48 -12.00 14.35
C LEU A 257 17.86 -12.27 14.98
N LYS A 258 18.01 -12.14 16.30
CA LYS A 258 19.27 -12.46 17.00
C LYS A 258 19.66 -13.92 16.75
N ALA A 259 18.69 -14.83 16.85
CA ALA A 259 18.94 -16.25 16.64
C ALA A 259 19.30 -16.57 15.18
N PHE A 260 18.70 -15.89 14.20
CA PHE A 260 19.06 -15.99 12.79
C PHE A 260 20.50 -15.52 12.55
N VAL A 261 20.87 -14.33 13.04
CA VAL A 261 22.23 -13.77 12.88
C VAL A 261 23.28 -14.68 13.51
N GLN A 262 23.00 -15.24 14.70
CA GLN A 262 23.88 -16.19 15.36
C GLN A 262 24.06 -17.48 14.57
N GLU A 263 23.03 -17.98 13.92
CA GLU A 263 23.11 -19.21 13.12
C GLU A 263 23.92 -19.00 11.84
N VAL A 264 23.64 -17.90 11.12
CA VAL A 264 24.39 -17.55 9.90
C VAL A 264 25.86 -17.26 10.24
N GLY A 265 26.12 -16.58 11.36
CA GLY A 265 27.47 -16.28 11.82
C GLY A 265 28.29 -17.50 12.26
N LYS A 266 27.67 -18.63 12.57
CA LYS A 266 28.37 -19.91 12.86
C LYS A 266 28.75 -20.68 11.59
N SER A 267 28.17 -20.30 10.45
CA SER A 267 28.39 -20.95 9.14
C SER A 267 29.48 -20.26 8.31
N CYS A 268 30.23 -19.32 8.92
CA CYS A 268 31.41 -18.65 8.37
C CYS A 268 32.67 -19.04 9.15
#